data_AF-A0ABD0Z7K5-F1
#
_entry.id   AF-A0ABD0Z7K5-F1
#
_cell.length_a   1.000
_cell.length_b   1.000
_cell.length_c   1.000
_cell.angle_alpha   90.00
_cell.angle_beta   90.00
_cell.angle_gamma   90.00
#
_symmetry.space_group_name_H-M   'P 1'
#
loop_
_entity.id
_entity.type
_entity.pdbx_description
1 polymer ?
#
loop_
_entity_poly.entity_id
_entity_poly.type
_entity_poly.pdbx_seq_one_letter_code
_entity_poly.pdbx_strand_id
1 'polypeptide(L)'
;YSKELDCKGKALPWWQVLSNGFAPGSSIRISAFIPHEADRFNIDFECESNSTVALHLNPRFKQGVVVRNSKENSVWGTEEREGRITLTPGDTYEIIINCQQDSFKIFINGEVFAHFEHRMKPQNISHICIRGDVELLRVVYESMQVIIPLAEMFWRQMGGHMVMVESCAAGVTWGLSADNTPYLYTGGWGGSFLGGLEKSSNGIHPMTDSYCCYVYENQRWNPLNGFSSRGLPTDRPMWSDSTGCQKRSKETTRLLSMHWQWLTDWTIDYLTPGGVDSEGWQYAVDFSTSYHARKNMTDYVRRRRWARKCKLSTSGPWIEIGNSKITDMSLQLSPGLDVVCVWAVAANGDALFRKGVTKNNPMGDNWDHVTCDQALSCISCGCGNQVWAVGRNGSTYWRFGITTSNPMGEIWETVDHPKGGVLKKVSVAKWAVWALDCDGNLFVRRDVSPVFPEGSYWQSVVHNSGDKCEGKVV
;
A
#
# COMPACT_ATOMS: atom_id res chain seq x y z
N TYR A 1 10.17 -21.51 -5.59
CA TYR A 1 11.42 -21.16 -4.90
C TYR A 1 11.75 -22.27 -3.91
N SER A 2 13.02 -22.59 -3.72
CA SER A 2 13.47 -23.71 -2.88
C SER A 2 14.58 -23.23 -1.94
N LYS A 3 14.53 -23.65 -0.67
CA LYS A 3 15.53 -23.37 0.36
C LYS A 3 15.85 -24.65 1.12
N GLU A 4 17.13 -25.01 1.16
CA GLU A 4 17.60 -26.08 2.05
C GLU A 4 17.70 -25.54 3.48
N LEU A 5 17.09 -26.25 4.43
CA LEU A 5 17.03 -25.86 5.83
C LEU A 5 18.17 -26.53 6.60
N ASP A 6 18.81 -25.80 7.51
CA ASP A 6 19.94 -26.29 8.29
C ASP A 6 19.49 -27.31 9.36
N CYS A 7 19.54 -28.59 9.00
CA CYS A 7 19.11 -29.71 9.85
C CYS A 7 20.22 -30.69 10.21
N LYS A 8 21.31 -30.76 9.43
CA LYS A 8 22.31 -31.81 9.55
C LYS A 8 23.11 -31.66 10.86
N GLY A 9 23.11 -32.72 11.68
CA GLY A 9 23.80 -32.73 12.97
C GLY A 9 23.14 -31.86 14.06
N LYS A 10 21.93 -31.33 13.83
CA LYS A 10 21.15 -30.63 14.86
C LYS A 10 20.50 -31.65 15.80
N ALA A 11 20.44 -31.31 17.08
CA ALA A 11 19.72 -32.10 18.07
C ALA A 11 18.20 -32.01 17.86
N LEU A 12 17.48 -33.06 18.26
CA LEU A 12 16.02 -33.06 18.33
C LEU A 12 15.54 -32.57 19.71
N PRO A 13 14.39 -31.87 19.81
CA PRO A 13 13.48 -31.52 18.72
C PRO A 13 14.09 -30.48 17.76
N TRP A 14 14.03 -30.76 16.46
CA TRP A 14 14.45 -29.80 15.44
C TRP A 14 13.26 -28.93 15.09
N TRP A 15 13.46 -27.61 15.13
CA TRP A 15 12.40 -26.64 14.97
C TRP A 15 12.83 -25.57 13.98
N GLN A 16 11.96 -25.25 13.02
CA GLN A 16 12.28 -24.31 11.95
C GLN A 16 11.07 -23.47 11.56
N VAL A 17 11.30 -22.16 11.45
CA VAL A 17 10.34 -21.20 10.90
C VAL A 17 10.24 -21.39 9.39
N LEU A 18 9.00 -21.44 8.89
CA LEU A 18 8.67 -21.43 7.47
C LEU A 18 8.31 -20.00 7.08
N SER A 19 9.25 -19.24 6.52
CA SER A 19 9.12 -17.78 6.31
C SER A 19 7.87 -17.35 5.51
N ASN A 20 7.36 -18.20 4.62
CA ASN A 20 6.15 -17.94 3.82
C ASN A 20 4.96 -18.78 4.29
N GLY A 21 5.04 -19.38 5.49
CA GLY A 21 4.10 -20.38 5.98
C GLY A 21 4.08 -21.65 5.13
N PHE A 22 2.96 -22.38 5.16
CA PHE A 22 2.80 -23.63 4.39
C PHE A 22 1.49 -23.68 3.60
N ALA A 23 1.18 -22.60 2.89
CA ALA A 23 -0.02 -22.46 2.06
C ALA A 23 -0.02 -23.43 0.84
N PRO A 24 -1.18 -23.66 0.18
CA PRO A 24 -1.27 -24.50 -1.01
C PRO A 24 -0.22 -24.17 -2.08
N GLY A 25 0.42 -25.21 -2.63
CA GLY A 25 1.58 -25.11 -3.52
C GLY A 25 2.93 -25.17 -2.81
N SER A 26 2.96 -25.17 -1.46
CA SER A 26 4.18 -25.40 -0.69
C SER A 26 4.50 -26.89 -0.55
N SER A 27 5.77 -27.22 -0.40
CA SER A 27 6.27 -28.59 -0.24
C SER A 27 7.42 -28.64 0.75
N ILE A 28 7.48 -29.70 1.57
CA ILE A 28 8.66 -30.05 2.36
C ILE A 28 9.08 -31.47 1.99
N ARG A 29 10.36 -31.60 1.61
CA ARG A 29 11.03 -32.88 1.36
C ARG A 29 12.04 -33.13 2.47
N ILE A 30 11.91 -34.26 3.14
CA ILE A 30 12.76 -34.68 4.26
C ILE A 30 13.45 -35.98 3.85
N SER A 31 14.78 -35.97 3.82
CA SER A 31 15.59 -37.18 3.81
C SER A 31 16.05 -37.47 5.23
N ALA A 32 15.67 -38.63 5.77
CA ALA A 32 15.93 -38.97 7.16
C ALA A 32 16.31 -40.44 7.34
N PHE A 33 17.25 -40.70 8.24
CA PHE A 33 17.60 -42.04 8.70
C PHE A 33 16.81 -42.37 9.97
N ILE A 34 16.26 -43.59 10.03
CA ILE A 34 15.49 -44.06 11.19
C ILE A 34 16.38 -45.05 11.95
N PRO A 35 16.77 -44.78 13.21
CA PRO A 35 17.62 -45.67 14.00
C PRO A 35 17.00 -47.07 14.18
N HIS A 36 17.82 -48.12 14.32
CA HIS A 36 17.36 -49.51 14.49
C HIS A 36 16.42 -49.71 15.70
N GLU A 37 16.67 -48.97 16.79
CA GLU A 37 15.91 -49.07 18.04
C GLU A 37 14.76 -48.06 18.13
N ALA A 38 14.38 -47.43 17.01
CA ALA A 38 13.36 -46.39 16.99
C ALA A 38 11.99 -46.90 17.48
N ASP A 39 11.39 -46.22 18.45
CA ASP A 39 10.02 -46.47 18.90
C ASP A 39 9.02 -45.68 18.05
N ARG A 40 9.29 -44.37 17.90
CA ARG A 40 8.48 -43.44 17.12
C ARG A 40 9.21 -42.13 16.87
N PHE A 41 8.78 -41.43 15.84
CA PHE A 41 9.11 -40.02 15.63
C PHE A 41 7.89 -39.28 15.11
N ASN A 42 7.91 -37.95 15.12
CA ASN A 42 6.82 -37.17 14.54
C ASN A 42 7.32 -35.93 13.81
N ILE A 43 6.53 -35.54 12.80
CA ILE A 43 6.68 -34.31 12.03
C ILE A 43 5.40 -33.51 12.25
N ASP A 44 5.53 -32.36 12.90
CA ASP A 44 4.43 -31.47 13.25
C ASP A 44 4.52 -30.18 12.43
N PHE A 45 3.43 -29.84 11.75
CA PHE A 45 3.21 -28.52 11.14
C PHE A 45 2.43 -27.66 12.12
N GLU A 46 3.14 -26.78 12.83
CA GLU A 46 2.62 -25.96 13.92
C GLU A 46 2.16 -24.59 13.41
N CYS A 47 1.05 -24.10 13.97
CA CYS A 47 0.52 -22.77 13.70
C CYS A 47 1.08 -21.73 14.67
N GLU A 48 0.92 -20.44 14.37
CA GLU A 48 1.47 -19.32 15.16
C GLU A 48 0.98 -19.28 16.62
N SER A 49 -0.21 -19.82 16.91
CA SER A 49 -0.66 -20.03 18.29
C SER A 49 0.01 -21.28 18.88
N ASN A 50 0.96 -21.07 19.80
CA ASN A 50 1.60 -22.12 20.59
C ASN A 50 0.52 -23.08 21.15
N SER A 51 0.42 -24.28 20.58
CA SER A 51 -0.46 -25.42 20.92
C SER A 51 -1.32 -25.97 19.77
N THR A 52 -1.33 -25.31 18.61
CA THR A 52 -2.09 -25.74 17.44
C THR A 52 -1.19 -26.45 16.41
N VAL A 53 -1.57 -27.67 16.02
CA VAL A 53 -0.87 -28.49 15.02
C VAL A 53 -1.83 -28.80 13.88
N ALA A 54 -1.55 -28.28 12.69
CA ALA A 54 -2.40 -28.50 11.52
C ALA A 54 -2.25 -29.93 10.98
N LEU A 55 -1.02 -30.45 10.97
CA LEU A 55 -0.69 -31.82 10.59
C LEU A 55 0.33 -32.39 11.57
N HIS A 56 -0.05 -33.46 12.25
CA HIS A 56 0.83 -34.33 13.02
C HIS A 56 0.99 -35.63 12.25
N LEU A 57 2.20 -35.93 11.77
CA LEU A 57 2.54 -37.19 11.12
C LEU A 57 3.45 -37.99 12.06
N ASN A 58 2.97 -39.12 12.58
CA ASN A 58 3.65 -39.87 13.64
C ASN A 58 3.73 -41.37 13.33
N PRO A 59 4.81 -41.82 12.67
CA PRO A 59 5.18 -43.22 12.59
C PRO A 59 5.42 -43.83 13.98
N ARG A 60 4.74 -44.94 14.28
CA ARG A 60 4.83 -45.72 15.52
C ARG A 60 5.17 -47.17 15.18
N PHE A 61 6.45 -47.54 15.27
CA PHE A 61 6.95 -48.81 14.72
C PHE A 61 6.40 -50.04 15.44
N LYS A 62 6.29 -50.00 16.78
CA LYS A 62 5.71 -51.11 17.56
C LYS A 62 4.24 -51.38 17.25
N GLN A 63 3.49 -50.35 16.84
CA GLN A 63 2.08 -50.48 16.46
C GLN A 63 1.90 -50.77 14.97
N GLY A 64 2.96 -50.62 14.15
CA GLY A 64 2.91 -50.83 12.71
C GLY A 64 2.03 -49.80 11.97
N VAL A 65 1.89 -48.58 12.51
CA VAL A 65 1.01 -47.54 11.96
C VAL A 65 1.72 -46.20 11.84
N VAL A 66 1.25 -45.37 10.91
CA VAL A 66 1.61 -43.95 10.83
C VAL A 66 0.36 -43.13 11.14
N VAL A 67 0.32 -42.55 12.33
CA VAL A 67 -0.81 -41.75 12.78
C VAL A 67 -0.77 -40.38 12.11
N ARG A 68 -1.91 -39.94 11.59
CA ARG A 68 -2.14 -38.58 11.11
C ARG A 68 -3.23 -37.93 11.95
N ASN A 69 -3.01 -36.71 12.43
CA ASN A 69 -3.99 -35.99 13.23
C ASN A 69 -3.76 -34.47 13.17
N SER A 70 -4.67 -33.70 13.76
CA SER A 70 -4.51 -32.28 14.06
C SER A 70 -4.77 -32.03 15.54
N LYS A 71 -4.21 -30.93 16.06
CA LYS A 71 -4.40 -30.48 17.43
C LYS A 71 -4.89 -29.03 17.40
N GLU A 72 -6.01 -28.74 18.04
CA GLU A 72 -6.57 -27.39 18.15
C GLU A 72 -6.82 -27.07 19.61
N ASN A 73 -6.40 -25.88 20.07
CA ASN A 73 -6.55 -25.46 21.47
C ASN A 73 -6.04 -26.50 22.49
N SER A 74 -4.87 -27.08 22.21
CA SER A 74 -4.27 -28.16 23.00
C SER A 74 -4.99 -29.52 22.98
N VAL A 75 -6.06 -29.70 22.21
CA VAL A 75 -6.85 -30.94 22.13
C VAL A 75 -6.59 -31.65 20.80
N TRP A 76 -6.25 -32.94 20.87
CA TRP A 76 -6.11 -33.79 19.68
C TRP A 76 -7.47 -34.14 19.09
N GLY A 77 -7.57 -34.09 17.76
CA GLY A 77 -8.75 -34.56 17.03
C GLY A 77 -8.78 -36.09 16.84
N THR A 78 -9.59 -36.54 15.90
CA THR A 78 -9.70 -37.96 15.52
C THR A 78 -8.46 -38.43 14.77
N GLU A 79 -7.81 -39.51 15.22
CA GLU A 79 -6.66 -40.08 14.52
C GLU A 79 -7.07 -40.78 13.22
N GLU A 80 -6.30 -40.56 12.15
CA GLU A 80 -6.30 -41.37 10.93
C GLU A 80 -5.12 -42.35 10.99
N ARG A 81 -5.39 -43.64 10.74
CA ARG A 81 -4.46 -44.75 10.99
C ARG A 81 -4.32 -45.72 9.83
N GLU A 82 -5.14 -45.54 8.80
CA GLU A 82 -5.12 -46.35 7.58
C GLU A 82 -3.83 -46.18 6.78
N GLY A 83 -3.54 -47.14 5.90
CA GLY A 83 -2.29 -47.23 5.16
C GLY A 83 -1.32 -48.27 5.74
N ARG A 84 -0.52 -48.89 4.86
CA ARG A 84 0.54 -49.82 5.29
C ARG A 84 1.76 -49.01 5.72
N ILE A 85 2.37 -49.34 6.87
CA ILE A 85 3.64 -48.73 7.24
C ILE A 85 4.71 -49.10 6.19
N THR A 86 5.31 -48.10 5.57
CA THR A 86 6.39 -48.25 4.58
C THR A 86 7.76 -47.93 5.17
N LEU A 87 7.80 -47.52 6.44
CA LEU A 87 9.00 -47.13 7.18
C LEU A 87 9.44 -48.29 8.08
N THR A 88 10.70 -48.70 7.97
CA THR A 88 11.33 -49.68 8.85
C THR A 88 12.55 -49.08 9.55
N PRO A 89 12.72 -49.33 10.86
CA PRO A 89 13.94 -48.97 11.58
C PRO A 89 15.19 -49.55 10.92
N GLY A 90 16.27 -48.78 10.88
CA GLY A 90 17.55 -49.15 10.27
C GLY A 90 17.77 -48.72 8.82
N ASP A 91 16.85 -47.93 8.24
CA ASP A 91 16.92 -47.51 6.84
C ASP A 91 16.68 -46.00 6.68
N THR A 92 16.98 -45.48 5.48
CA THR A 92 16.82 -44.09 5.09
C THR A 92 15.58 -43.92 4.22
N TYR A 93 14.84 -42.84 4.47
CA TYR A 93 13.60 -42.54 3.77
C TYR A 93 13.57 -41.12 3.24
N GLU A 94 12.90 -40.96 2.10
CA GLU A 94 12.44 -39.67 1.61
C GLU A 94 10.95 -39.53 1.93
N ILE A 95 10.60 -38.52 2.72
CA ILE A 95 9.23 -38.14 3.05
C ILE A 95 8.95 -36.79 2.39
N ILE A 96 7.93 -36.73 1.53
CA ILE A 96 7.50 -35.49 0.88
C ILE A 96 6.08 -35.16 1.33
N ILE A 97 5.86 -33.92 1.76
CA ILE A 97 4.55 -33.43 2.18
C ILE A 97 4.22 -32.24 1.31
N ASN A 98 3.22 -32.39 0.45
CA ASN A 98 2.75 -31.34 -0.45
C ASN A 98 1.46 -30.75 0.09
N CYS A 99 1.41 -29.43 0.30
CA CYS A 99 0.16 -28.75 0.61
C CYS A 99 -0.64 -28.54 -0.68
N GLN A 100 -1.73 -29.27 -0.86
CA GLN A 100 -2.70 -29.04 -1.94
C GLN A 100 -3.81 -28.11 -1.46
N GLN A 101 -4.77 -27.81 -2.35
CA GLN A 101 -5.88 -26.92 -2.04
C GLN A 101 -6.76 -27.46 -0.89
N ASP A 102 -7.04 -28.77 -0.89
CA ASP A 102 -8.02 -29.39 0.02
C ASP A 102 -7.39 -30.36 1.03
N SER A 103 -6.14 -30.79 0.82
CA SER A 103 -5.44 -31.75 1.69
C SER A 103 -3.92 -31.60 1.65
N PHE A 104 -3.23 -32.25 2.60
CA PHE A 104 -1.83 -32.60 2.46
C PHE A 104 -1.69 -33.93 1.72
N LYS A 105 -0.86 -33.96 0.68
CA LYS A 105 -0.50 -35.19 -0.02
C LYS A 105 0.88 -35.64 0.41
N ILE A 106 0.96 -36.83 1.00
CA ILE A 106 2.16 -37.37 1.64
C ILE A 106 2.72 -38.49 0.79
N PHE A 107 4.02 -38.44 0.51
CA PHE A 107 4.77 -39.48 -0.20
C PHE A 107 5.87 -40.04 0.68
N ILE A 108 6.14 -41.33 0.53
CA ILE A 108 7.27 -42.02 1.14
C ILE A 108 8.00 -42.79 0.04
N ASN A 109 9.28 -42.48 -0.18
CA ASN A 109 10.13 -43.04 -1.24
C ASN A 109 9.48 -42.97 -2.64
N GLY A 110 8.83 -41.83 -2.95
CA GLY A 110 8.19 -41.56 -4.24
C GLY A 110 6.76 -42.09 -4.39
N GLU A 111 6.33 -43.00 -3.52
CA GLU A 111 4.97 -43.56 -3.54
C GLU A 111 4.00 -42.73 -2.70
N VAL A 112 2.75 -42.59 -3.17
CA VAL A 112 1.71 -41.90 -2.41
C VAL A 112 1.35 -42.74 -1.19
N PHE A 113 1.62 -42.20 0.00
CA PHE A 113 1.30 -42.85 1.26
C PHE A 113 -0.13 -42.54 1.70
N ALA A 114 -0.48 -41.25 1.77
CA ALA A 114 -1.79 -40.81 2.26
C ALA A 114 -2.15 -39.40 1.76
N HIS A 115 -3.44 -39.10 1.80
CA HIS A 115 -3.96 -37.73 1.81
C HIS A 115 -4.51 -37.46 3.21
N PHE A 116 -4.27 -36.26 3.75
CA PHE A 116 -4.86 -35.81 5.01
C PHE A 116 -5.62 -34.51 4.76
N GLU A 117 -6.95 -34.56 4.87
CA GLU A 117 -7.79 -33.40 4.59
C GLU A 117 -7.50 -32.25 5.56
N HIS A 118 -7.55 -31.01 5.05
CA HIS A 118 -7.30 -29.84 5.88
C HIS A 118 -8.40 -29.65 6.92
N ARG A 119 -8.08 -29.92 8.19
CA ARG A 119 -8.99 -29.65 9.32
C ARG A 119 -8.98 -28.19 9.77
N MET A 120 -8.01 -27.43 9.30
CA MET A 120 -7.86 -25.99 9.51
C MET A 120 -7.13 -25.36 8.33
N LYS A 121 -7.12 -24.03 8.26
CA LYS A 121 -6.50 -23.30 7.15
C LYS A 121 -4.97 -23.52 7.16
N PRO A 122 -4.38 -24.15 6.12
CA PRO A 122 -2.94 -24.39 6.06
C PRO A 122 -2.11 -23.10 6.01
N GLN A 123 -2.72 -21.96 5.65
CA GLN A 123 -2.10 -20.64 5.69
C GLN A 123 -1.69 -20.22 7.11
N ASN A 124 -2.25 -20.83 8.16
CA ASN A 124 -1.91 -20.52 9.55
C ASN A 124 -0.63 -21.23 10.03
N ILE A 125 -0.13 -22.19 9.25
CA ILE A 125 1.10 -22.93 9.57
C ILE A 125 2.29 -21.99 9.40
N SER A 126 3.12 -21.91 10.44
CA SER A 126 4.30 -21.03 10.49
C SER A 126 5.58 -21.79 10.82
N HIS A 127 5.48 -23.01 11.38
CA HIS A 127 6.63 -23.76 11.83
C HIS A 127 6.52 -25.23 11.48
N ILE A 128 7.68 -25.87 11.31
CA ILE A 128 7.81 -27.33 11.33
C ILE A 128 8.62 -27.73 12.56
N CYS A 129 8.14 -28.75 13.28
CA CYS A 129 8.87 -29.36 14.37
C CYS A 129 8.98 -30.87 14.17
N ILE A 130 10.20 -31.40 14.27
CA ILE A 130 10.48 -32.82 14.17
C ILE A 130 11.03 -33.31 15.51
N ARG A 131 10.47 -34.39 16.05
CA ARG A 131 10.80 -34.94 17.37
C ARG A 131 10.88 -36.47 17.33
N GLY A 132 11.51 -37.07 18.34
CA GLY A 132 11.59 -38.52 18.52
C GLY A 132 12.76 -39.17 17.80
N ASP A 133 12.64 -40.44 17.46
CA ASP A 133 13.76 -41.29 17.02
C ASP A 133 13.98 -41.19 15.51
N VAL A 134 14.64 -40.11 15.07
CA VAL A 134 14.95 -39.86 13.66
C VAL A 134 16.22 -39.01 13.53
N GLU A 135 17.04 -39.27 12.50
CA GLU A 135 18.18 -38.45 12.14
C GLU A 135 17.89 -37.71 10.82
N LEU A 136 17.95 -36.37 10.87
CA LEU A 136 17.70 -35.54 9.69
C LEU A 136 18.96 -35.42 8.83
N LEU A 137 18.90 -35.94 7.60
CA LEU A 137 20.00 -35.86 6.64
C LEU A 137 19.88 -34.60 5.77
N ARG A 138 18.65 -34.29 5.33
CA ARG A 138 18.36 -33.15 4.46
C ARG A 138 16.90 -32.73 4.60
N VAL A 139 16.64 -31.42 4.66
CA VAL A 139 15.28 -30.87 4.60
C VAL A 139 15.24 -29.74 3.57
N VAL A 140 14.36 -29.87 2.58
CA VAL A 140 14.17 -28.87 1.52
C VAL A 140 12.75 -28.33 1.61
N TYR A 141 12.63 -27.01 1.76
CA TYR A 141 11.37 -26.29 1.77
C TYR A 141 11.15 -25.55 0.45
N GLU A 142 10.00 -25.75 -0.15
CA GLU A 142 9.61 -25.14 -1.41
C GLU A 142 8.32 -24.32 -1.24
N SER A 143 8.31 -23.14 -1.85
CA SER A 143 7.18 -22.21 -1.84
C SER A 143 6.99 -21.58 -3.22
N MET A 144 5.75 -21.20 -3.52
CA MET A 144 5.41 -20.43 -4.72
C MET A 144 5.93 -18.99 -4.65
N GLN A 145 6.33 -18.50 -3.46
CA GLN A 145 6.88 -17.16 -3.24
C GLN A 145 8.36 -17.23 -2.83
N VAL A 146 9.11 -16.12 -3.03
CA VAL A 146 10.53 -16.06 -2.65
C VAL A 146 10.66 -16.28 -1.14
N ILE A 147 11.53 -17.18 -0.71
CA ILE A 147 11.71 -17.53 0.71
C ILE A 147 12.80 -16.63 1.29
N ILE A 148 12.40 -15.45 1.79
CA ILE A 148 13.30 -14.50 2.46
C ILE A 148 12.80 -14.28 3.88
N PRO A 149 13.56 -14.67 4.92
CA PRO A 149 13.24 -14.31 6.29
C PRO A 149 13.15 -12.79 6.47
N LEU A 150 12.15 -12.31 7.21
CA LEU A 150 12.00 -10.87 7.49
C LEU A 150 13.27 -10.26 8.13
N ALA A 151 14.00 -11.03 8.94
CA ALA A 151 15.26 -10.61 9.55
C ALA A 151 16.42 -10.44 8.54
N GLU A 152 16.33 -11.08 7.38
CA GLU A 152 17.29 -10.89 6.27
C GLU A 152 16.87 -9.73 5.35
N MET A 153 15.63 -9.22 5.49
CA MET A 153 15.16 -8.06 4.75
C MET A 153 15.67 -6.77 5.40
N PHE A 154 16.12 -5.84 4.58
CA PHE A 154 16.56 -4.53 5.03
C PHE A 154 16.08 -3.45 4.06
N TRP A 155 15.85 -2.27 4.61
CA TRP A 155 15.48 -1.11 3.82
C TRP A 155 16.71 -0.59 3.07
N ARG A 156 16.60 -0.44 1.76
CA ARG A 156 17.57 0.28 0.93
C ARG A 156 17.04 1.66 0.63
N GLN A 157 17.90 2.66 0.77
CA GLN A 157 17.55 4.01 0.35
C GLN A 157 17.57 4.10 -1.17
N MET A 158 16.50 4.65 -1.73
CA MET A 158 16.33 4.83 -3.17
C MET A 158 16.61 6.29 -3.52
N GLY A 159 17.43 6.53 -4.54
CA GLY A 159 17.69 7.88 -5.02
C GLY A 159 16.49 8.45 -5.78
N GLY A 160 16.59 9.72 -6.12
CA GLY A 160 15.50 10.48 -6.73
C GLY A 160 14.77 11.37 -5.72
N HIS A 161 13.55 11.76 -6.08
CA HIS A 161 12.67 12.61 -5.28
C HIS A 161 11.23 12.29 -5.68
N MET A 162 10.43 11.79 -4.74
CA MET A 162 9.03 11.49 -5.02
C MET A 162 8.19 12.05 -3.87
N VAL A 163 7.12 12.77 -4.22
CA VAL A 163 6.09 13.19 -3.26
C VAL A 163 5.02 12.11 -3.08
N MET A 164 4.92 11.19 -4.04
CA MET A 164 4.01 10.05 -4.02
C MET A 164 4.67 8.88 -4.75
N VAL A 165 4.44 7.66 -4.25
CA VAL A 165 4.87 6.42 -4.89
C VAL A 165 3.70 5.44 -4.82
N GLU A 166 3.38 4.83 -5.95
CA GLU A 166 2.33 3.84 -6.10
C GLU A 166 2.93 2.57 -6.71
N SER A 167 2.53 1.41 -6.20
CA SER A 167 3.04 0.10 -6.64
C SER A 167 1.93 -0.94 -6.62
N CYS A 168 2.04 -1.96 -7.48
CA CYS A 168 1.07 -3.03 -7.54
C CYS A 168 1.73 -4.41 -7.54
N ALA A 169 0.92 -5.46 -7.35
CA ALA A 169 1.38 -6.86 -7.27
C ALA A 169 2.12 -7.37 -8.53
N ALA A 170 2.03 -6.67 -9.67
CA ALA A 170 2.80 -6.99 -10.87
C ALA A 170 4.29 -6.57 -10.77
N GLY A 171 4.66 -5.81 -9.73
CA GLY A 171 5.98 -5.20 -9.59
C GLY A 171 6.14 -3.84 -10.31
N VAL A 172 5.08 -3.36 -10.97
CA VAL A 172 5.08 -2.02 -11.59
C VAL A 172 4.96 -0.97 -10.50
N THR A 173 5.92 -0.03 -10.48
CA THR A 173 5.99 1.04 -9.48
C THR A 173 6.19 2.38 -10.17
N TRP A 174 5.31 3.34 -9.89
CA TRP A 174 5.35 4.69 -10.42
C TRP A 174 5.51 5.69 -9.27
N GLY A 175 6.12 6.84 -9.54
CA GLY A 175 6.25 7.94 -8.58
C GLY A 175 5.83 9.28 -9.21
N LEU A 176 5.41 10.23 -8.39
CA LEU A 176 5.18 11.61 -8.80
C LEU A 176 6.20 12.53 -8.11
N SER A 177 6.79 13.44 -8.87
CA SER A 177 7.61 14.55 -8.35
C SER A 177 6.75 15.71 -7.84
N ALA A 178 7.37 16.69 -7.17
CA ALA A 178 6.66 17.85 -6.64
C ALA A 178 6.11 18.77 -7.74
N ASP A 179 6.71 18.76 -8.93
CA ASP A 179 6.23 19.48 -10.11
C ASP A 179 5.14 18.74 -10.90
N ASN A 180 4.60 17.64 -10.34
CA ASN A 180 3.57 16.78 -10.93
C ASN A 180 4.04 15.98 -12.15
N THR A 181 5.33 15.64 -12.24
CA THR A 181 5.85 14.78 -13.30
C THR A 181 5.78 13.31 -12.86
N PRO A 182 5.16 12.43 -13.66
CA PRO A 182 5.16 11.00 -13.39
C PRO A 182 6.49 10.35 -13.82
N TYR A 183 6.95 9.41 -13.00
CA TYR A 183 8.17 8.63 -13.19
C TYR A 183 7.90 7.14 -13.00
N LEU A 184 8.53 6.32 -13.82
CA LEU A 184 8.55 4.86 -13.72
C LEU A 184 9.80 4.40 -12.98
N TYR A 185 9.64 3.49 -12.02
CA TYR A 185 10.76 2.80 -11.40
C TYR A 185 11.43 1.81 -12.37
N THR A 186 12.76 1.87 -12.47
CA THR A 186 13.54 1.10 -13.46
C THR A 186 14.23 -0.14 -12.89
N GLY A 187 13.98 -0.48 -11.62
CA GLY A 187 14.57 -1.67 -10.98
C GLY A 187 15.97 -1.48 -10.39
N GLY A 188 16.59 -0.31 -10.58
CA GLY A 188 17.88 0.04 -9.98
C GLY A 188 17.77 0.53 -8.53
N TRP A 189 18.89 0.79 -7.86
CA TRP A 189 18.91 1.39 -6.51
C TRP A 189 20.09 2.34 -6.35
N GLY A 190 20.04 3.22 -5.35
CA GLY A 190 21.00 4.30 -5.20
C GLY A 190 20.64 5.50 -6.07
N GLY A 191 21.63 6.33 -6.39
CA GLY A 191 21.44 7.62 -7.07
C GLY A 191 22.28 8.72 -6.44
N SER A 192 22.11 9.96 -6.88
CA SER A 192 22.75 11.12 -6.23
C SER A 192 22.15 11.34 -4.83
N PHE A 193 22.90 12.04 -3.96
CA PHE A 193 22.59 12.26 -2.53
C PHE A 193 22.74 11.05 -1.60
N LEU A 194 22.97 9.85 -2.13
CA LEU A 194 23.27 8.63 -1.38
C LEU A 194 24.77 8.31 -1.42
N GLY A 195 25.59 9.24 -0.92
CA GLY A 195 27.05 9.06 -0.86
C GLY A 195 27.43 7.92 0.09
N GLY A 196 28.42 7.10 -0.30
CA GLY A 196 28.93 6.00 0.53
C GLY A 196 28.10 4.70 0.51
N LEU A 197 27.02 4.64 -0.27
CA LEU A 197 26.21 3.44 -0.47
C LEU A 197 26.44 2.82 -1.85
N GLU A 198 26.35 1.49 -1.93
CA GLU A 198 26.36 0.77 -3.20
C GLU A 198 25.22 1.24 -4.11
N LYS A 199 25.53 1.44 -5.39
CA LYS A 199 24.56 1.85 -6.42
C LYS A 199 24.45 0.75 -7.46
N SER A 200 23.27 0.60 -8.05
CA SER A 200 23.13 -0.26 -9.22
C SER A 200 23.91 0.33 -10.41
N SER A 201 24.51 -0.54 -11.22
CA SER A 201 25.12 -0.15 -12.50
C SER A 201 24.08 0.18 -13.57
N ASN A 202 22.83 -0.27 -13.38
CA ASN A 202 21.74 -0.16 -14.35
C ASN A 202 20.57 0.66 -13.79
N GLY A 203 19.86 1.33 -14.68
CA GLY A 203 18.57 1.99 -14.40
C GLY A 203 18.65 3.34 -13.70
N ILE A 204 19.84 3.90 -13.43
CA ILE A 204 19.98 5.22 -12.81
C ILE A 204 19.93 6.32 -13.87
N HIS A 205 18.99 7.24 -13.74
CA HIS A 205 18.78 8.35 -14.67
C HIS A 205 18.91 9.71 -13.96
N PRO A 206 19.33 10.77 -14.67
CA PRO A 206 19.27 12.13 -14.14
C PRO A 206 17.81 12.55 -13.96
N MET A 207 17.56 13.31 -12.90
CA MET A 207 16.22 13.81 -12.56
C MET A 207 16.30 15.27 -12.13
N THR A 208 15.24 16.02 -12.40
CA THR A 208 15.10 17.40 -11.96
C THR A 208 13.68 17.64 -11.48
N ASP A 209 13.54 18.33 -10.35
CA ASP A 209 12.25 18.75 -9.81
C ASP A 209 12.20 20.27 -9.69
N SER A 210 10.99 20.82 -9.67
CA SER A 210 10.75 22.22 -9.37
C SER A 210 9.47 22.39 -8.55
N TYR A 211 9.57 23.12 -7.45
CA TYR A 211 8.43 23.34 -6.58
C TYR A 211 8.22 24.83 -6.36
N CYS A 212 6.96 25.26 -6.39
CA CYS A 212 6.57 26.64 -6.12
C CYS A 212 5.95 26.72 -4.74
N CYS A 213 6.68 27.30 -3.79
CA CYS A 213 6.17 27.56 -2.46
C CYS A 213 5.21 28.75 -2.48
N TYR A 214 4.01 28.57 -1.92
CA TYR A 214 3.03 29.65 -1.78
C TYR A 214 2.83 30.04 -0.32
N VAL A 215 2.79 31.35 -0.07
CA VAL A 215 2.47 31.97 1.22
C VAL A 215 1.44 33.06 0.98
N TYR A 216 0.48 33.20 1.88
CA TYR A 216 -0.61 34.16 1.76
C TYR A 216 -0.46 35.26 2.80
N GLU A 217 -0.40 36.49 2.31
CA GLU A 217 -0.48 37.71 3.13
C GLU A 217 -1.94 38.11 3.26
N ASN A 218 -2.45 38.19 4.49
CA ASN A 218 -3.83 38.54 4.79
C ASN A 218 -3.90 39.92 5.44
N GLN A 219 -4.95 40.68 5.14
CA GLN A 219 -5.22 41.97 5.74
C GLN A 219 -6.71 42.16 6.03
N ARG A 220 -7.02 42.91 7.09
CA ARG A 220 -8.37 43.29 7.49
C ARG A 220 -8.59 44.79 7.30
N TRP A 221 -9.75 45.14 6.74
CA TRP A 221 -10.20 46.51 6.60
C TRP A 221 -10.65 47.08 7.95
N ASN A 222 -10.21 48.31 8.25
CA ASN A 222 -10.62 49.09 9.40
C ASN A 222 -11.03 50.51 8.96
N PRO A 223 -12.02 51.16 9.60
CA PRO A 223 -12.50 52.49 9.20
C PRO A 223 -11.44 53.59 9.19
N LEU A 224 -10.43 53.50 10.07
CA LEU A 224 -9.42 54.55 10.24
C LEU A 224 -8.27 54.44 9.23
N ASN A 225 -7.84 53.23 8.90
CA ASN A 225 -6.59 52.97 8.17
C ASN A 225 -6.79 52.15 6.89
N GLY A 226 -8.03 51.81 6.53
CA GLY A 226 -8.32 50.86 5.46
C GLY A 226 -7.77 49.46 5.78
N PHE A 227 -7.30 48.74 4.75
CA PHE A 227 -6.73 47.41 4.90
C PHE A 227 -5.38 47.46 5.62
N SER A 228 -5.24 46.68 6.69
CA SER A 228 -4.04 46.65 7.52
C SER A 228 -3.71 45.23 7.98
N SER A 229 -2.47 45.03 8.44
CA SER A 229 -1.99 43.79 9.06
C SER A 229 -2.40 43.64 10.54
N ARG A 230 -3.22 44.55 11.07
CA ARG A 230 -3.79 44.43 12.42
C ARG A 230 -5.19 43.81 12.30
N GLY A 231 -5.32 42.59 12.78
CA GLY A 231 -6.60 41.89 12.87
C GLY A 231 -7.19 41.89 14.27
N LEU A 232 -8.35 41.23 14.38
CA LEU A 232 -9.01 40.90 15.62
C LEU A 232 -8.41 39.60 16.21
N PRO A 233 -8.53 39.35 17.53
CA PRO A 233 -8.03 38.14 18.17
C PRO A 233 -8.56 36.82 17.57
N THR A 234 -9.77 36.87 17.00
CA THR A 234 -10.43 35.72 16.34
C THR A 234 -10.07 35.58 14.86
N ASP A 235 -9.26 36.49 14.31
CA ASP A 235 -8.85 36.41 12.92
C ASP A 235 -7.81 35.32 12.72
N ARG A 236 -7.80 34.79 11.49
CA ARG A 236 -6.72 33.92 11.05
C ARG A 236 -5.37 34.66 10.98
N PRO A 237 -4.24 33.94 10.94
CA PRO A 237 -2.92 34.55 10.83
C PRO A 237 -2.79 35.50 9.63
N MET A 238 -2.17 36.66 9.85
CA MET A 238 -1.91 37.66 8.80
C MET A 238 -0.91 37.17 7.73
N TRP A 239 -0.20 36.10 8.04
CA TRP A 239 0.65 35.35 7.12
C TRP A 239 0.31 33.88 7.29
N SER A 240 -0.19 33.23 6.25
CA SER A 240 -0.72 31.88 6.31
C SER A 240 -0.32 30.98 5.14
N ASP A 241 -0.64 29.70 5.26
CA ASP A 241 -0.73 28.77 4.15
C ASP A 241 -1.99 29.03 3.29
N SER A 242 -2.26 28.15 2.31
CA SER A 242 -3.41 28.26 1.41
C SER A 242 -4.76 28.07 2.09
N THR A 243 -4.82 27.33 3.20
CA THR A 243 -6.04 27.14 3.99
C THR A 243 -6.39 28.40 4.78
N GLY A 244 -5.39 29.19 5.14
CA GLY A 244 -5.54 30.31 6.04
C GLY A 244 -5.44 29.92 7.51
N CYS A 245 -5.47 28.63 7.84
CA CYS A 245 -5.52 28.17 9.23
C CYS A 245 -4.14 28.06 9.87
N GLN A 246 -3.08 27.83 9.08
CA GLN A 246 -1.73 27.69 9.62
C GLN A 246 -0.90 28.94 9.40
N LYS A 247 -0.27 29.45 10.47
CA LYS A 247 0.65 30.59 10.38
C LYS A 247 1.89 30.21 9.55
N ARG A 248 2.13 30.90 8.45
CA ARG A 248 3.27 30.68 7.57
C ARG A 248 3.69 31.99 6.93
N SER A 249 4.96 32.36 7.06
CA SER A 249 5.53 33.61 6.54
C SER A 249 6.64 33.35 5.51
N LYS A 250 7.07 34.40 4.83
CA LYS A 250 8.20 34.34 3.89
C LYS A 250 9.50 33.93 4.57
N GLU A 251 9.67 34.33 5.84
CA GLU A 251 10.88 34.14 6.65
C GLU A 251 10.92 32.75 7.29
N THR A 252 9.75 32.19 7.63
CA THR A 252 9.64 30.85 8.25
C THR A 252 9.57 29.72 7.22
N THR A 253 9.35 30.04 5.94
CA THR A 253 9.30 29.03 4.88
C THR A 253 10.70 28.41 4.68
N ARG A 254 10.75 27.08 4.64
CA ARG A 254 11.97 26.29 4.46
C ARG A 254 11.87 25.45 3.19
N LEU A 255 13.03 25.04 2.68
CA LEU A 255 13.13 24.10 1.58
C LEU A 255 12.65 22.71 2.01
N LEU A 256 12.19 21.90 1.05
CA LEU A 256 11.67 20.55 1.31
C LEU A 256 12.75 19.60 1.85
N SER A 257 14.02 19.84 1.50
CA SER A 257 15.19 19.19 2.09
C SER A 257 16.45 20.02 1.85
N MET A 258 17.59 19.58 2.41
CA MET A 258 18.89 20.23 2.21
C MET A 258 19.40 20.21 0.76
N HIS A 259 18.80 19.39 -0.11
CA HIS A 259 19.22 19.22 -1.50
C HIS A 259 18.53 20.19 -2.46
N TRP A 260 17.44 20.81 -2.03
CA TRP A 260 16.74 21.81 -2.83
C TRP A 260 17.46 23.16 -2.76
N GLN A 261 17.30 23.97 -3.81
CA GLN A 261 17.88 25.31 -3.88
C GLN A 261 16.82 26.31 -4.33
N TRP A 262 16.79 27.49 -3.72
CA TRP A 262 15.92 28.57 -4.18
C TRP A 262 16.38 29.03 -5.56
N LEU A 263 15.45 29.07 -6.51
CA LEU A 263 15.67 29.53 -7.87
C LEU A 263 15.29 31.01 -8.02
N THR A 264 14.31 31.47 -7.24
CA THR A 264 13.82 32.85 -7.27
C THR A 264 13.72 33.41 -5.86
N ASP A 265 13.59 34.73 -5.78
CA ASP A 265 13.05 35.39 -4.60
C ASP A 265 11.52 35.36 -4.58
N TRP A 266 10.94 35.84 -3.47
CA TRP A 266 9.49 35.95 -3.31
C TRP A 266 8.93 37.00 -4.27
N THR A 267 7.99 36.59 -5.12
CA THR A 267 7.25 37.48 -6.01
C THR A 267 5.76 37.36 -5.78
N ILE A 268 5.00 38.40 -6.16
CA ILE A 268 3.54 38.37 -6.14
C ILE A 268 3.07 37.47 -7.28
N ASP A 269 2.13 36.58 -6.98
CA ASP A 269 1.55 35.68 -7.96
C ASP A 269 0.27 36.24 -8.58
N TYR A 270 0.42 36.87 -9.74
CA TYR A 270 -0.70 37.44 -10.50
C TYR A 270 -1.58 36.39 -11.19
N LEU A 271 -1.17 35.11 -11.21
CA LEU A 271 -1.93 34.00 -11.78
C LEU A 271 -2.76 33.27 -10.71
N THR A 272 -3.08 33.95 -9.61
CA THR A 272 -3.90 33.37 -8.54
C THR A 272 -5.31 33.02 -9.04
N PRO A 273 -5.81 31.78 -8.83
CA PRO A 273 -7.17 31.40 -9.20
C PRO A 273 -8.21 32.34 -8.60
N GLY A 274 -9.22 32.72 -9.39
CA GLY A 274 -10.18 33.77 -9.05
C GLY A 274 -9.72 35.19 -9.43
N GLY A 275 -8.50 35.31 -9.96
CA GLY A 275 -7.88 36.57 -10.38
C GLY A 275 -7.43 37.43 -9.21
N VAL A 276 -6.69 38.49 -9.51
CA VAL A 276 -6.22 39.53 -8.58
C VAL A 276 -6.39 40.91 -9.19
N ASP A 277 -6.33 41.95 -8.36
CA ASP A 277 -6.17 43.32 -8.85
C ASP A 277 -4.73 43.61 -9.34
N SER A 278 -4.48 44.84 -9.77
CA SER A 278 -3.17 45.29 -10.26
C SER A 278 -2.04 45.23 -9.23
N GLU A 279 -2.36 45.11 -7.93
CA GLU A 279 -1.41 45.01 -6.83
C GLU A 279 -1.28 43.57 -6.28
N GLY A 280 -2.01 42.62 -6.88
CA GLY A 280 -2.00 41.20 -6.52
C GLY A 280 -2.97 40.81 -5.40
N TRP A 281 -3.93 41.67 -5.04
CA TRP A 281 -4.91 41.37 -3.99
C TRP A 281 -6.15 40.66 -4.53
N GLN A 282 -6.67 39.75 -3.71
CA GLN A 282 -8.03 39.23 -3.80
C GLN A 282 -8.83 39.70 -2.59
N TYR A 283 -10.13 39.90 -2.76
CA TYR A 283 -11.03 40.46 -1.76
C TYR A 283 -12.12 39.45 -1.38
N ALA A 284 -12.63 39.54 -0.15
CA ALA A 284 -13.78 38.78 0.31
C ALA A 284 -14.50 39.52 1.45
N VAL A 285 -15.75 39.12 1.69
CA VAL A 285 -16.57 39.66 2.79
C VAL A 285 -15.96 39.29 4.14
N ASP A 286 -15.46 38.05 4.27
CA ASP A 286 -14.75 37.56 5.45
C ASP A 286 -13.68 36.52 5.07
N PHE A 287 -12.98 35.98 6.06
CA PHE A 287 -11.92 35.00 5.82
C PHE A 287 -12.42 33.62 5.35
N SER A 288 -13.67 33.26 5.65
CA SER A 288 -14.29 31.97 5.32
C SER A 288 -14.89 31.92 3.92
N THR A 289 -15.14 33.08 3.31
CA THR A 289 -15.81 33.22 2.02
C THR A 289 -14.83 33.14 0.83
N SER A 290 -15.38 32.90 -0.36
CA SER A 290 -14.62 32.84 -1.60
C SER A 290 -14.04 34.20 -1.98
N TYR A 291 -12.77 34.20 -2.35
CA TYR A 291 -12.04 35.40 -2.75
C TYR A 291 -12.21 35.70 -4.25
N HIS A 292 -12.21 36.99 -4.59
CA HIS A 292 -12.39 37.48 -5.97
C HIS A 292 -11.49 38.70 -6.27
N ALA A 293 -11.26 38.98 -7.55
CA ALA A 293 -10.29 39.99 -7.99
C ALA A 293 -10.70 41.45 -7.76
N ARG A 294 -12.00 41.75 -7.78
CA ARG A 294 -12.51 43.13 -7.76
C ARG A 294 -12.93 43.53 -6.36
N LYS A 295 -12.43 44.67 -5.88
CA LYS A 295 -12.81 45.23 -4.57
C LYS A 295 -14.23 45.79 -4.60
N ASN A 296 -15.07 45.30 -3.71
CA ASN A 296 -16.41 45.80 -3.41
C ASN A 296 -16.46 46.51 -2.05
N MET A 297 -17.52 47.27 -1.80
CA MET A 297 -17.71 47.98 -0.52
C MET A 297 -17.96 47.05 0.67
N THR A 298 -18.44 45.84 0.42
CA THR A 298 -18.72 44.82 1.42
C THR A 298 -17.51 43.94 1.76
N ASP A 299 -16.36 44.18 1.13
CA ASP A 299 -15.15 43.38 1.36
C ASP A 299 -14.36 43.90 2.55
N TYR A 300 -14.38 43.13 3.64
CA TYR A 300 -13.67 43.48 4.87
C TYR A 300 -12.31 42.79 4.99
N VAL A 301 -12.01 41.83 4.13
CA VAL A 301 -10.71 41.16 4.12
C VAL A 301 -10.13 41.12 2.72
N ARG A 302 -8.79 41.09 2.65
CA ARG A 302 -8.07 40.82 1.41
C ARG A 302 -6.89 39.89 1.66
N ARG A 303 -6.49 39.16 0.63
CA ARG A 303 -5.30 38.32 0.66
C ARG A 303 -4.46 38.48 -0.60
N ARG A 304 -3.16 38.28 -0.49
CA ARG A 304 -2.21 38.30 -1.60
C ARG A 304 -1.32 37.06 -1.54
N ARG A 305 -1.23 36.36 -2.66
CA ARG A 305 -0.41 35.15 -2.78
C ARG A 305 1.00 35.52 -3.22
N TRP A 306 1.97 35.12 -2.41
CA TRP A 306 3.40 35.21 -2.70
C TRP A 306 3.91 33.84 -3.12
N ALA A 307 4.75 33.82 -4.16
CA ALA A 307 5.33 32.62 -4.73
C ALA A 307 6.87 32.69 -4.67
N ARG A 308 7.51 31.57 -4.36
CA ARG A 308 8.97 31.41 -4.47
C ARG A 308 9.29 30.04 -5.02
N LYS A 309 10.09 29.98 -6.10
CA LYS A 309 10.41 28.72 -6.77
C LYS A 309 11.72 28.15 -6.23
N CYS A 310 11.75 26.85 -6.01
CA CYS A 310 12.96 26.07 -5.73
C CYS A 310 13.11 24.93 -6.75
N LYS A 311 14.35 24.49 -6.95
CA LYS A 311 14.72 23.43 -7.88
C LYS A 311 15.54 22.36 -7.16
N LEU A 312 15.44 21.13 -7.62
CA LEU A 312 16.29 20.01 -7.25
C LEU A 312 16.88 19.38 -8.51
N SER A 313 18.15 19.00 -8.48
CA SER A 313 18.76 18.18 -9.55
C SER A 313 19.48 16.99 -8.92
N THR A 314 19.14 15.79 -9.36
CA THR A 314 19.57 14.53 -8.75
C THR A 314 19.66 13.40 -9.77
N SER A 315 19.84 12.17 -9.30
CA SER A 315 19.64 10.96 -10.09
C SER A 315 19.05 9.85 -9.23
N GLY A 316 18.37 8.92 -9.87
CA GLY A 316 17.75 7.79 -9.19
C GLY A 316 17.23 6.76 -10.19
N PRO A 317 16.68 5.65 -9.70
CA PRO A 317 16.17 4.56 -10.53
C PRO A 317 14.79 4.88 -11.10
N TRP A 318 14.67 6.02 -11.75
CA TRP A 318 13.39 6.59 -12.18
C TRP A 318 13.52 7.21 -13.56
N ILE A 319 12.58 6.92 -14.45
CA ILE A 319 12.51 7.49 -15.80
C ILE A 319 11.17 8.19 -16.02
N GLU A 320 11.19 9.38 -16.60
CA GLU A 320 10.00 10.20 -16.82
C GLU A 320 8.99 9.53 -17.77
N ILE A 321 7.69 9.68 -17.49
CA ILE A 321 6.60 9.06 -18.25
C ILE A 321 5.79 10.12 -19.01
N GLY A 322 6.10 10.31 -20.29
CA GLY A 322 5.36 11.23 -21.16
C GLY A 322 5.39 12.67 -20.66
N ASN A 323 4.48 13.51 -21.17
CA ASN A 323 4.52 14.97 -20.96
C ASN A 323 3.35 15.51 -20.11
N SER A 324 2.41 14.64 -19.72
CA SER A 324 1.23 15.02 -18.97
C SER A 324 1.58 15.22 -17.50
N LYS A 325 1.18 16.36 -16.92
CA LYS A 325 1.34 16.61 -15.49
C LYS A 325 0.21 15.94 -14.71
N ILE A 326 0.57 15.12 -13.72
CA ILE A 326 -0.32 14.26 -12.94
C ILE A 326 -0.28 14.66 -11.47
N THR A 327 -1.45 14.88 -10.89
CA THR A 327 -1.61 15.32 -9.48
C THR A 327 -1.99 14.21 -8.52
N ASP A 328 -2.55 13.11 -9.03
CA ASP A 328 -2.90 11.92 -8.26
C ASP A 328 -2.90 10.72 -9.21
N MET A 329 -2.54 9.53 -8.73
CA MET A 329 -2.58 8.31 -9.52
C MET A 329 -2.83 7.09 -8.63
N SER A 330 -3.28 6.01 -9.23
CA SER A 330 -3.50 4.73 -8.55
C SER A 330 -3.22 3.58 -9.52
N LEU A 331 -2.53 2.56 -9.02
CA LEU A 331 -2.11 1.39 -9.78
C LEU A 331 -2.71 0.11 -9.18
N GLN A 332 -3.27 -0.75 -10.03
CA GLN A 332 -3.84 -2.03 -9.59
C GLN A 332 -3.64 -3.10 -10.67
N LEU A 333 -3.18 -4.29 -10.28
CA LEU A 333 -3.16 -5.45 -11.19
C LEU A 333 -4.61 -5.92 -11.44
N SER A 334 -5.01 -6.01 -12.71
CA SER A 334 -6.29 -6.59 -13.11
C SER A 334 -6.30 -8.10 -12.83
N PRO A 335 -7.31 -8.63 -12.12
CA PRO A 335 -7.46 -10.06 -11.97
C PRO A 335 -7.68 -10.74 -13.34
N GLY A 336 -6.89 -11.76 -13.65
CA GLY A 336 -7.10 -12.61 -14.84
C GLY A 336 -6.62 -12.02 -16.18
N LEU A 337 -6.14 -10.78 -16.20
CA LEU A 337 -5.49 -10.15 -17.35
C LEU A 337 -4.11 -9.71 -16.86
N ASP A 338 -3.01 -10.07 -17.53
CA ASP A 338 -1.65 -9.65 -17.15
C ASP A 338 -1.40 -8.15 -17.47
N VAL A 339 -2.33 -7.31 -17.01
CA VAL A 339 -2.49 -5.89 -17.30
C VAL A 339 -2.64 -5.14 -15.98
N VAL A 340 -1.93 -4.02 -15.86
CA VAL A 340 -2.03 -3.12 -14.72
C VAL A 340 -2.95 -1.96 -15.10
N CYS A 341 -4.03 -1.79 -14.35
CA CYS A 341 -4.88 -0.61 -14.44
C CYS A 341 -4.16 0.57 -13.79
N VAL A 342 -3.91 1.61 -14.57
CA VAL A 342 -3.36 2.87 -14.07
C VAL A 342 -4.36 3.98 -14.37
N TRP A 343 -4.89 4.55 -13.30
CA TRP A 343 -5.78 5.70 -13.34
C TRP A 343 -5.07 6.91 -12.75
N ALA A 344 -5.29 8.08 -13.32
CA ALA A 344 -4.62 9.30 -12.92
C ALA A 344 -5.53 10.52 -13.03
N VAL A 345 -5.22 11.57 -12.26
CA VAL A 345 -5.82 12.89 -12.37
C VAL A 345 -4.78 13.87 -12.91
N ALA A 346 -5.03 14.42 -14.10
CA ALA A 346 -4.18 15.44 -14.69
C ALA A 346 -4.25 16.77 -13.91
N ALA A 347 -3.25 17.64 -14.08
CA ALA A 347 -3.18 18.92 -13.38
C ALA A 347 -4.38 19.87 -13.66
N ASN A 348 -5.03 19.72 -14.82
CA ASN A 348 -6.27 20.43 -15.13
C ASN A 348 -7.51 19.83 -14.44
N GLY A 349 -7.42 18.60 -13.92
CA GLY A 349 -8.49 17.87 -13.23
C GLY A 349 -9.11 16.74 -14.05
N ASP A 350 -8.63 16.47 -15.27
CA ASP A 350 -9.17 15.39 -16.10
C ASP A 350 -8.80 14.01 -15.53
N ALA A 351 -9.73 13.06 -15.58
CA ALA A 351 -9.41 11.65 -15.38
C ALA A 351 -8.70 11.09 -16.62
N LEU A 352 -7.60 10.38 -16.38
CA LEU A 352 -6.82 9.70 -17.39
C LEU A 352 -6.71 8.21 -17.08
N PHE A 353 -6.71 7.40 -18.13
CA PHE A 353 -6.41 5.98 -18.09
C PHE A 353 -5.15 5.68 -18.92
N ARG A 354 -4.17 4.96 -18.36
CA ARG A 354 -2.97 4.56 -19.11
C ARG A 354 -3.19 3.22 -19.80
N LYS A 355 -3.03 3.18 -21.12
CA LYS A 355 -3.10 1.94 -21.90
C LYS A 355 -1.77 1.18 -21.92
N GLY A 356 -1.84 -0.13 -22.08
CA GLY A 356 -0.69 -0.99 -22.35
C GLY A 356 0.23 -1.29 -21.17
N VAL A 357 -0.13 -0.88 -19.95
CA VAL A 357 0.71 -1.12 -18.78
C VAL A 357 0.63 -2.60 -18.40
N THR A 358 1.78 -3.27 -18.43
CA THR A 358 1.92 -4.69 -18.06
C THR A 358 3.23 -4.88 -17.28
N LYS A 359 3.47 -6.09 -16.75
CA LYS A 359 4.77 -6.40 -16.14
C LYS A 359 5.95 -6.23 -17.12
N ASN A 360 5.73 -6.53 -18.40
CA ASN A 360 6.76 -6.44 -19.45
C ASN A 360 6.80 -5.07 -20.14
N ASN A 361 5.73 -4.28 -20.02
CA ASN A 361 5.65 -2.89 -20.47
C ASN A 361 5.18 -1.99 -19.32
N PRO A 362 6.02 -1.75 -18.29
CA PRO A 362 5.60 -1.05 -17.08
C PRO A 362 5.36 0.46 -17.29
N MET A 363 5.82 1.04 -18.41
CA MET A 363 5.56 2.43 -18.78
C MET A 363 4.17 2.63 -19.42
N GLY A 364 3.65 1.57 -20.07
CA GLY A 364 2.50 1.66 -20.94
C GLY A 364 2.71 2.59 -22.14
N ASP A 365 1.66 2.75 -22.94
CA ASP A 365 1.76 3.33 -24.27
C ASP A 365 1.36 4.80 -24.26
N ASN A 366 0.09 5.09 -23.95
CA ASN A 366 -0.46 6.44 -23.98
C ASN A 366 -1.55 6.66 -22.92
N TRP A 367 -1.88 7.93 -22.71
CA TRP A 367 -3.02 8.36 -21.90
C TRP A 367 -4.28 8.47 -22.76
N ASP A 368 -5.39 7.99 -22.23
CA ASP A 368 -6.74 8.21 -22.73
C ASP A 368 -7.52 9.07 -21.74
N HIS A 369 -8.26 10.05 -22.23
CA HIS A 369 -9.11 10.90 -21.40
C HIS A 369 -10.44 10.19 -21.10
N VAL A 370 -10.84 10.21 -19.84
CA VAL A 370 -12.13 9.69 -19.38
C VAL A 370 -12.94 10.87 -18.86
N THR A 371 -13.87 11.36 -19.67
CA THR A 371 -14.67 12.56 -19.38
C THR A 371 -15.38 12.45 -18.04
N CYS A 372 -15.29 13.50 -17.23
CA CYS A 372 -16.06 13.68 -15.99
C CYS A 372 -16.60 15.12 -15.98
N ASP A 373 -17.82 15.31 -15.49
CA ASP A 373 -18.48 16.62 -15.46
C ASP A 373 -17.86 17.59 -14.46
N GLN A 374 -17.00 17.09 -13.55
CA GLN A 374 -16.27 17.88 -12.58
C GLN A 374 -14.77 17.62 -12.68
N ALA A 375 -14.00 18.69 -12.50
CA ALA A 375 -12.55 18.57 -12.36
C ALA A 375 -12.22 17.77 -11.08
N LEU A 376 -11.47 16.70 -11.24
CA LEU A 376 -11.08 15.80 -10.16
C LEU A 376 -9.86 16.34 -9.39
N SER A 377 -9.73 15.86 -8.17
CA SER A 377 -8.59 16.08 -7.27
C SER A 377 -7.99 14.80 -6.71
N CYS A 378 -8.72 13.69 -6.77
CA CYS A 378 -8.24 12.39 -6.30
C CYS A 378 -8.86 11.25 -7.10
N ILE A 379 -8.11 10.17 -7.32
CA ILE A 379 -8.59 8.93 -7.93
C ILE A 379 -7.93 7.73 -7.27
N SER A 380 -8.69 6.64 -7.09
CA SER A 380 -8.19 5.38 -6.56
C SER A 380 -8.83 4.21 -7.28
N CYS A 381 -8.02 3.22 -7.68
CA CYS A 381 -8.46 1.97 -8.26
C CYS A 381 -8.10 0.80 -7.33
N GLY A 382 -9.03 -0.13 -7.16
CA GLY A 382 -8.88 -1.29 -6.27
C GLY A 382 -9.16 -2.62 -6.97
N CYS A 383 -8.95 -3.72 -6.25
CA CYS A 383 -9.15 -5.07 -6.77
C CYS A 383 -10.55 -5.25 -7.37
N GLY A 384 -10.65 -5.95 -8.52
CA GLY A 384 -11.89 -6.06 -9.28
C GLY A 384 -12.15 -4.88 -10.23
N ASN A 385 -11.13 -4.04 -10.43
CA ASN A 385 -11.12 -2.87 -11.32
C ASN A 385 -12.16 -1.81 -10.93
N GLN A 386 -12.56 -1.75 -9.65
CA GLN A 386 -13.38 -0.66 -9.14
C GLN A 386 -12.55 0.61 -9.09
N VAL A 387 -13.15 1.73 -9.51
CA VAL A 387 -12.48 3.03 -9.54
C VAL A 387 -13.39 4.07 -8.90
N TRP A 388 -12.83 4.81 -7.95
CA TRP A 388 -13.49 5.92 -7.27
C TRP A 388 -12.67 7.19 -7.44
N ALA A 389 -13.36 8.33 -7.45
CA ALA A 389 -12.73 9.62 -7.58
C ALA A 389 -13.41 10.67 -6.70
N VAL A 390 -12.67 11.74 -6.39
CA VAL A 390 -13.19 12.92 -5.69
C VAL A 390 -12.95 14.15 -6.55
N GLY A 391 -14.01 14.92 -6.78
CA GLY A 391 -14.02 16.23 -7.43
C GLY A 391 -13.39 17.32 -6.56
N ARG A 392 -12.88 18.39 -7.18
CA ARG A 392 -12.35 19.57 -6.45
C ARG A 392 -13.38 20.28 -5.57
N ASN A 393 -14.66 20.07 -5.86
CA ASN A 393 -15.80 20.55 -5.07
C ASN A 393 -16.18 19.59 -3.92
N GLY A 394 -15.46 18.46 -3.76
CA GLY A 394 -15.74 17.39 -2.81
C GLY A 394 -16.75 16.34 -3.30
N SER A 395 -17.29 16.48 -4.51
CA SER A 395 -18.16 15.48 -5.13
C SER A 395 -17.47 14.12 -5.23
N THR A 396 -18.19 13.02 -5.04
CA THR A 396 -17.61 11.68 -5.00
C THR A 396 -18.25 10.84 -6.07
N TYR A 397 -17.41 10.13 -6.81
CA TYR A 397 -17.83 9.39 -7.98
C TYR A 397 -17.31 7.98 -7.91
N TRP A 398 -18.10 7.05 -8.44
CA TRP A 398 -17.66 5.71 -8.76
C TRP A 398 -17.81 5.47 -10.26
N ARG A 399 -16.92 4.65 -10.84
CA ARG A 399 -16.91 4.37 -12.29
C ARG A 399 -17.68 3.09 -12.59
N PHE A 400 -18.81 3.20 -13.28
CA PHE A 400 -19.63 2.08 -13.72
C PHE A 400 -19.14 1.48 -15.05
N GLY A 401 -19.45 0.20 -15.29
CA GLY A 401 -19.26 -0.48 -16.57
C GLY A 401 -17.84 -1.00 -16.84
N ILE A 402 -16.94 -0.98 -15.85
CA ILE A 402 -15.59 -1.51 -16.02
C ILE A 402 -15.65 -3.03 -16.15
N THR A 403 -15.16 -3.56 -17.28
CA THR A 403 -15.09 -4.99 -17.57
C THR A 403 -13.73 -5.34 -18.19
N THR A 404 -13.48 -6.62 -18.42
CA THR A 404 -12.27 -7.09 -19.10
C THR A 404 -12.18 -6.60 -20.56
N SER A 405 -13.32 -6.47 -21.25
CA SER A 405 -13.41 -5.93 -22.61
C SER A 405 -13.53 -4.40 -22.65
N ASN A 406 -14.01 -3.77 -21.57
CA ASN A 406 -14.09 -2.32 -21.41
C ASN A 406 -13.39 -1.85 -20.13
N PRO A 407 -12.05 -1.76 -20.11
CA PRO A 407 -11.29 -1.43 -18.90
C PRO A 407 -11.47 0.02 -18.42
N MET A 408 -11.99 0.92 -19.26
CA MET A 408 -12.26 2.32 -18.89
C MET A 408 -13.67 2.53 -18.31
N GLY A 409 -14.54 1.53 -18.41
CA GLY A 409 -15.94 1.62 -18.04
C GLY A 409 -16.73 2.59 -18.92
N GLU A 410 -17.94 2.90 -18.49
CA GLU A 410 -18.94 3.63 -19.28
C GLU A 410 -19.19 5.03 -18.74
N ILE A 411 -19.55 5.14 -17.46
CA ILE A 411 -20.01 6.40 -16.85
C ILE A 411 -19.51 6.61 -15.43
N TRP A 412 -19.33 7.88 -15.04
CA TRP A 412 -19.11 8.28 -13.65
C TRP A 412 -20.46 8.49 -12.98
N GLU A 413 -20.72 7.71 -11.95
CA GLU A 413 -21.93 7.78 -11.17
C GLU A 413 -21.66 8.54 -9.87
N THR A 414 -22.59 9.42 -9.50
CA THR A 414 -22.44 10.24 -8.29
C THR A 414 -22.82 9.43 -7.05
N VAL A 415 -22.03 9.56 -5.99
CA VAL A 415 -22.27 8.91 -4.71
C VAL A 415 -22.61 9.96 -3.67
N ASP A 416 -23.57 9.66 -2.81
CA ASP A 416 -23.96 10.53 -1.68
C ASP A 416 -22.76 10.95 -0.83
N HIS A 417 -22.84 12.16 -0.27
CA HIS A 417 -21.82 12.72 0.61
C HIS A 417 -22.05 12.35 2.08
N PRO A 418 -20.98 12.17 2.88
CA PRO A 418 -21.12 12.13 4.33
C PRO A 418 -21.69 13.45 4.84
N LYS A 419 -22.65 13.38 5.77
CA LYS A 419 -23.27 14.58 6.36
C LYS A 419 -22.20 15.41 7.08
N GLY A 420 -22.01 16.65 6.65
CA GLY A 420 -21.16 17.64 7.32
C GLY A 420 -19.69 17.69 6.91
N GLY A 421 -19.26 16.92 5.88
CA GLY A 421 -17.87 16.92 5.43
C GLY A 421 -17.71 16.99 3.91
N VAL A 422 -16.70 17.74 3.45
CA VAL A 422 -16.28 17.81 2.03
C VAL A 422 -15.15 16.81 1.84
N LEU A 423 -15.39 15.73 1.07
CA LEU A 423 -14.38 14.70 0.85
C LEU A 423 -13.18 15.26 0.07
N LYS A 424 -11.99 14.80 0.43
CA LYS A 424 -10.70 15.23 -0.15
C LYS A 424 -9.92 14.08 -0.77
N LYS A 425 -9.96 12.90 -0.15
CA LYS A 425 -9.26 11.69 -0.61
C LYS A 425 -10.18 10.47 -0.53
N VAL A 426 -9.99 9.53 -1.44
CA VAL A 426 -10.63 8.22 -1.45
C VAL A 426 -9.56 7.14 -1.66
N SER A 427 -9.75 5.98 -1.04
CA SER A 427 -8.90 4.81 -1.23
C SER A 427 -9.78 3.56 -1.37
N VAL A 428 -9.53 2.78 -2.42
CA VAL A 428 -10.34 1.62 -2.80
C VAL A 428 -9.53 0.35 -2.61
N ALA A 429 -10.03 -0.55 -1.78
CA ALA A 429 -9.57 -1.92 -1.64
C ALA A 429 -10.61 -2.89 -2.25
N LYS A 430 -10.32 -4.20 -2.19
CA LYS A 430 -11.19 -5.23 -2.79
C LYS A 430 -12.66 -5.16 -2.34
N TRP A 431 -12.91 -4.85 -1.08
CA TRP A 431 -14.26 -4.84 -0.47
C TRP A 431 -14.44 -3.67 0.50
N ALA A 432 -13.63 -2.62 0.36
CA ALA A 432 -13.67 -1.50 1.26
C ALA A 432 -13.31 -0.23 0.51
N VAL A 433 -14.12 0.80 0.72
CA VAL A 433 -13.83 2.15 0.23
C VAL A 433 -13.74 3.05 1.45
N TRP A 434 -12.59 3.71 1.58
CA TRP A 434 -12.32 4.65 2.66
C TRP A 434 -12.23 6.05 2.08
N ALA A 435 -12.68 7.04 2.85
CA ALA A 435 -12.58 8.43 2.45
C ALA A 435 -12.15 9.31 3.61
N LEU A 436 -11.44 10.39 3.29
CA LEU A 436 -10.99 11.41 4.23
C LEU A 436 -11.57 12.76 3.77
N ASP A 437 -12.17 13.51 4.69
CA ASP A 437 -12.63 14.87 4.41
C ASP A 437 -11.54 15.93 4.62
N CYS A 438 -11.89 17.18 4.33
CA CYS A 438 -11.00 18.33 4.54
C CYS A 438 -10.67 18.60 6.02
N ASP A 439 -11.49 18.13 6.95
CA ASP A 439 -11.32 18.30 8.40
C ASP A 439 -10.51 17.17 9.04
N GLY A 440 -10.17 16.13 8.26
CA GLY A 440 -9.40 14.97 8.71
C GLY A 440 -10.26 13.85 9.29
N ASN A 441 -11.59 13.89 9.13
CA ASN A 441 -12.47 12.82 9.56
C ASN A 441 -12.40 11.66 8.57
N LEU A 442 -12.33 10.45 9.12
CA LEU A 442 -12.25 9.20 8.37
C LEU A 442 -13.64 8.57 8.23
N PHE A 443 -13.97 8.13 7.01
CA PHE A 443 -15.21 7.47 6.68
C PHE A 443 -14.95 6.14 5.98
N VAL A 444 -15.83 5.17 6.21
CA VAL A 444 -15.89 3.90 5.48
C VAL A 444 -17.23 3.77 4.78
N ARG A 445 -17.22 3.38 3.50
CA ARG A 445 -18.42 3.05 2.75
C ARG A 445 -18.92 1.66 3.16
N ARG A 446 -20.18 1.55 3.55
CA ARG A 446 -20.79 0.29 3.98
C ARG A 446 -21.38 -0.50 2.83
N ASP A 447 -21.50 -1.80 3.05
CA ASP A 447 -22.08 -2.79 2.13
C ASP A 447 -21.41 -2.92 0.75
N VAL A 448 -20.19 -2.40 0.60
CA VAL A 448 -19.40 -2.57 -0.62
C VAL A 448 -19.10 -4.05 -0.85
N SER A 449 -19.50 -4.56 -2.02
CA SER A 449 -19.24 -5.94 -2.42
C SER A 449 -19.00 -6.05 -3.93
N PRO A 450 -18.52 -7.19 -4.45
CA PRO A 450 -18.33 -7.36 -5.90
C PRO A 450 -19.62 -7.22 -6.73
N VAL A 451 -20.78 -7.50 -6.12
CA VAL A 451 -22.10 -7.38 -6.78
C VAL A 451 -22.81 -6.06 -6.45
N PHE A 452 -22.28 -5.31 -5.48
CA PHE A 452 -22.79 -4.00 -5.04
C PHE A 452 -21.59 -3.07 -4.77
N PRO A 453 -20.86 -2.68 -5.83
CA PRO A 453 -19.60 -1.93 -5.72
C PRO A 453 -19.75 -0.52 -5.15
N GLU A 454 -20.90 0.12 -5.36
CA GLU A 454 -21.23 1.47 -4.88
C GLU A 454 -21.45 1.54 -3.37
N GLY A 455 -21.84 0.41 -2.76
CA GLY A 455 -22.23 0.35 -1.35
C GLY A 455 -23.41 1.26 -1.01
N SER A 456 -23.79 1.29 0.26
CA SER A 456 -25.02 1.93 0.72
C SER A 456 -24.82 3.36 1.23
N TYR A 457 -23.99 3.57 2.24
CA TYR A 457 -23.78 4.87 2.87
C TYR A 457 -22.39 5.03 3.49
N TRP A 458 -22.01 6.27 3.80
CA TRP A 458 -20.79 6.60 4.53
C TRP A 458 -21.00 6.51 6.03
N GLN A 459 -20.16 5.73 6.72
CA GLN A 459 -20.10 5.70 8.17
C GLN A 459 -18.82 6.39 8.65
N SER A 460 -18.95 7.33 9.60
CA SER A 460 -17.79 7.92 10.27
C SER A 460 -17.15 6.90 11.21
N VAL A 461 -15.82 6.86 11.21
CA VAL A 461 -15.01 5.95 12.03
C VAL A 461 -14.74 6.56 13.41
N VAL A 462 -14.96 7.87 13.58
CA VAL A 462 -14.71 8.58 14.84
C VAL A 462 -15.88 8.37 15.81
N HIS A 463 -15.63 7.62 16.89
CA HIS A 463 -16.39 7.75 18.13
C HIS A 463 -15.94 9.03 18.84
N ASN A 464 -16.81 10.02 18.95
CA ASN A 464 -16.69 11.04 19.99
C ASN A 464 -16.90 10.38 21.36
N SER A 465 -15.87 9.72 21.91
CA SER A 465 -15.77 9.55 23.36
C SER A 465 -15.15 10.82 23.91
N GLY A 466 -16.02 11.77 24.27
CA GLY A 466 -15.68 12.92 25.10
C GLY A 466 -15.37 12.51 26.55
N ASP A 467 -14.61 11.45 26.76
CA ASP A 467 -14.02 11.14 28.04
C ASP A 467 -12.63 11.74 28.08
N LYS A 468 -12.54 12.82 28.86
CA LYS A 468 -11.27 13.30 29.39
C LYS A 468 -10.52 12.10 29.94
N CYS A 469 -9.32 11.84 29.42
CA CYS A 469 -8.31 11.06 30.14
C CYS A 469 -7.87 11.86 31.38
N GLU A 470 -8.71 11.86 32.42
CA GLU A 470 -8.29 12.02 33.81
C GLU A 470 -8.30 10.62 34.42
N GLY A 471 -7.13 10.00 34.62
CA GLY A 471 -7.12 8.66 35.19
C GLY A 471 -5.77 7.95 35.23
N LYS A 472 -4.88 8.45 36.10
CA LYS A 472 -3.90 7.72 36.94
C LYS A 472 -3.07 6.57 36.35
N VAL A 473 -1.75 6.77 36.51
CA VAL A 473 -0.73 5.74 36.76
C VAL A 473 -1.24 4.65 37.71
N VAL A 474 -1.12 3.38 37.29
CA VAL A 474 -0.56 2.27 38.07
C VAL A 474 0.28 1.43 37.13
#